data_AF-A0A0F9BSV2-F1
#
_entry.id   AF-A0A0F9BSV2-F1
#
_cell.length_a   1.000
_cell.length_b   1.000
_cell.length_c   1.000
_cell.angle_alpha   90.00
_cell.angle_beta   90.00
_cell.angle_gamma   90.00
#
_symmetry.space_group_name_H-M   'P 1'
#
loop_
_entity.id
_entity.type
_entity.pdbx_description
1 polymer ?
#
loop_
_entity_poly.entity_id
_entity_poly.type
_entity_poly.pdbx_seq_one_letter_code
_entity_poly.pdbx_strand_id
1 'polypeptide(L)' 'MPIRIISSSLRDGSHALHHQFTKKNIRDYTRGAERAGIDTVIVGHGDGIGGSSYQVGLSKLTDKEMVD' A
#
# COMPACT_ATOMS: atom_id res chain seq x y z
N MET A 1 1.12 -16.12 22.76
CA MET A 1 1.68 -15.43 21.56
C MET A 1 1.15 -14.01 21.56
N PRO A 2 1.98 -12.98 21.37
CA PRO A 2 1.49 -11.60 21.29
C PRO A 2 0.68 -11.37 20.02
N ILE A 3 -0.29 -10.45 20.08
CA ILE A 3 -1.05 -9.98 18.91
C ILE A 3 -0.11 -9.09 18.07
N ARG A 4 -0.09 -9.30 16.75
CA ARG A 4 0.64 -8.45 15.79
C ARG A 4 -0.34 -7.66 14.93
N ILE A 5 -0.03 -6.40 14.68
CA ILE A 5 -0.88 -5.51 13.89
C ILE A 5 -0.22 -5.32 12.53
N ILE A 6 -0.88 -5.81 11.49
CA ILE A 6 -0.43 -5.63 10.10
C ILE A 6 -1.34 -4.61 9.44
N SER A 7 -0.78 -3.47 9.05
CA SER A 7 -1.54 -2.46 8.31
C SER A 7 -1.60 -2.80 6.82
N SER A 8 -2.82 -2.88 6.29
CA SER A 8 -3.10 -3.04 4.86
C SER A 8 -3.53 -1.73 4.19
N SER A 9 -3.43 -0.56 4.85
CA SER A 9 -3.98 0.70 4.31
C SER A 9 -3.38 1.10 2.95
N LEU A 10 -2.11 0.77 2.69
CA LEU A 10 -1.43 1.06 1.42
C LEU A 10 -1.55 -0.07 0.38
N ARG A 11 -2.27 -1.15 0.68
CA ARG A 11 -2.63 -2.23 -0.26
C ARG A 11 -4.13 -2.28 -0.44
N ASP A 12 -4.86 -2.65 0.60
CA ASP A 12 -6.32 -2.78 0.56
C ASP A 12 -7.00 -1.42 0.37
N GLY A 13 -6.50 -0.38 1.05
CA GLY A 13 -6.94 1.00 0.84
C GLY A 13 -6.67 1.54 -0.58
N SER A 14 -5.86 0.85 -1.38
CA SER A 14 -5.64 1.15 -2.81
C SER A 14 -6.95 1.08 -3.59
N HIS A 15 -7.86 0.16 -3.26
CA HIS A 15 -9.18 0.07 -3.91
C HIS A 15 -10.00 1.36 -3.73
N ALA A 16 -9.99 1.92 -2.52
CA ALA A 16 -10.71 3.15 -2.20
C ALA A 16 -10.17 4.39 -2.94
N LEU A 17 -8.92 4.33 -3.39
CA LEU A 17 -8.25 5.41 -4.12
C LEU A 17 -7.99 5.06 -5.59
N HIS A 18 -8.68 4.04 -6.13
CA HIS A 18 -8.56 3.60 -7.51
C HIS A 18 -7.10 3.38 -7.96
N HIS A 19 -6.28 2.85 -7.05
CA HIS A 19 -4.87 2.52 -7.29
C HIS A 19 -3.98 3.74 -7.60
N GLN A 20 -4.43 4.94 -7.19
CA GLN A 20 -3.76 6.21 -7.48
C GLN A 20 -2.83 6.72 -6.38
N PHE A 21 -2.30 5.84 -5.52
CA PHE A 21 -1.32 6.25 -4.53
C PHE A 21 -0.10 6.89 -5.18
N THR A 22 0.37 7.99 -4.58
CA THR A 22 1.65 8.61 -4.93
C THR A 22 2.75 8.14 -3.97
N LYS A 23 4.02 8.28 -4.39
CA LYS A 23 5.17 8.02 -3.50
C LYS A 23 5.11 8.85 -2.22
N LYS A 24 4.52 10.05 -2.27
CA LYS A 24 4.31 10.89 -1.08
C LYS A 24 3.31 10.27 -0.12
N ASN A 25 2.17 9.76 -0.61
CA ASN A 25 1.19 9.08 0.25
C ASN A 25 1.81 7.89 0.97
N ILE A 26 2.55 7.04 0.23
CA ILE A 26 3.23 5.87 0.78
C ILE A 26 4.23 6.29 1.87
N ARG A 27 5.14 7.23 1.56
CA ARG A 27 6.14 7.72 2.52
C ARG A 27 5.55 8.36 3.77
N ASP A 28 4.52 9.17 3.62
CA ASP A 28 3.89 9.86 4.75
C ASP A 28 3.17 8.85 5.66
N TYR A 29 2.48 7.88 5.06
CA TYR A 29 1.80 6.82 5.80
C TYR A 29 2.80 5.90 6.53
N THR A 30 3.84 5.41 5.86
CA THR A 30 4.82 4.50 6.49
C THR A 30 5.54 5.18 7.66
N ARG A 31 5.91 6.45 7.54
CA ARG A 31 6.44 7.26 8.66
C ARG A 31 5.43 7.42 9.80
N GLY A 32 4.15 7.58 9.48
CA GLY A 32 3.07 7.64 10.48
C GLY A 32 2.91 6.31 11.22
N ALA A 33 2.89 5.21 10.48
CA ALA A 33 2.79 3.85 11.01
C ALA A 33 3.98 3.49 11.91
N GLU A 34 5.20 3.85 11.50
CA GLU A 34 6.42 3.69 12.29
C GLU A 34 6.30 4.44 13.63
N ARG A 35 5.91 5.73 13.62
CA ARG A 35 5.69 6.50 14.85
C ARG A 35 4.59 5.92 15.74
N ALA A 36 3.62 5.23 15.15
CA ALA A 36 2.54 4.56 15.86
C ALA A 36 2.92 3.16 16.38
N GLY A 37 4.14 2.68 16.09
CA GLY A 37 4.62 1.37 16.52
C GLY A 37 4.01 0.20 15.74
N ILE A 38 3.49 0.43 14.53
CA ILE A 38 3.01 -0.64 13.65
C ILE A 38 4.22 -1.35 13.05
N ASP A 39 4.35 -2.65 13.32
CA ASP A 39 5.51 -3.45 12.92
C ASP A 39 5.54 -3.77 11.42
N THR A 40 4.37 -3.93 10.80
CA THR A 40 4.26 -4.35 9.41
C THR A 40 3.26 -3.50 8.64
N VAL A 41 3.69 -2.96 7.50
CA VAL A 41 2.85 -2.24 6.53
C VAL A 41 2.93 -2.95 5.18
N ILE A 42 1.77 -3.30 4.61
CA ILE A 42 1.66 -3.88 3.27
C ILE A 42 1.40 -2.75 2.27
N VAL A 43 2.17 -2.71 1.19
CA VAL A 43 2.09 -1.70 0.13
C VAL A 43 1.88 -2.40 -1.22
N GLY A 44 0.94 -1.91 -2.04
CA GLY A 44 0.76 -2.41 -3.39
C GLY A 44 -0.57 -2.04 -4.04
N HIS A 45 -0.83 -2.61 -5.22
CA HIS A 45 -2.16 -2.58 -5.82
C HIS A 45 -3.18 -3.30 -4.91
N GLY A 46 -4.46 -2.92 -5.03
CA GLY A 46 -5.58 -3.50 -4.28
C GLY A 46 -5.66 -5.01 -4.38
N ASP A 47 -5.41 -5.55 -5.57
CA ASP A 47 -5.36 -7.00 -5.84
C ASP A 47 -3.97 -7.65 -5.66
N GLY A 48 -2.94 -6.87 -5.30
CA GLY A 48 -1.56 -7.37 -5.13
C GLY A 48 -0.66 -7.22 -6.37
N ILE A 49 0.52 -7.84 -6.32
CA ILE A 49 1.56 -7.72 -7.34
C ILE A 49 1.03 -8.15 -8.72
N GLY A 50 1.32 -7.36 -9.75
CA GLY A 50 0.80 -7.58 -11.10
C GLY A 50 -0.67 -7.21 -11.28
N GLY A 51 -1.31 -6.65 -10.24
CA GLY A 51 -2.73 -6.28 -10.30
C GLY A 51 -3.03 -5.15 -11.29
N SER A 52 -2.08 -4.24 -11.51
CA SER A 52 -2.27 -3.10 -12.43
C SER A 52 -2.62 -3.56 -13.85
N SER A 53 -3.90 -3.51 -14.19
CA SER A 53 -4.44 -4.08 -15.43
C SER A 53 -5.79 -3.45 -15.80
N TYR A 54 -6.28 -3.71 -17.01
CA TYR A 54 -7.62 -3.25 -17.39
C TYR A 54 -8.76 -3.91 -16.62
N GLN A 55 -8.53 -5.11 -16.07
CA GLN A 55 -9.57 -5.87 -15.39
C GLN A 55 -9.85 -5.35 -13.98
N VAL A 56 -8.82 -4.92 -13.26
CA VAL A 56 -8.94 -4.49 -11.86
C VAL A 56 -8.43 -3.06 -11.60
N GLY A 57 -7.97 -2.36 -12.63
CA GLY A 57 -7.57 -0.96 -12.57
C GLY A 57 -6.06 -0.77 -12.77
N LEU A 58 -5.68 0.35 -13.40
CA LEU A 58 -4.27 0.70 -13.62
C LEU A 58 -3.73 1.48 -12.42
N SER A 59 -2.62 0.99 -11.85
CA SER A 59 -1.90 1.72 -10.80
C SER A 59 -1.21 2.96 -11.35
N LYS A 60 -1.13 4.00 -10.52
CA LYS A 60 -0.32 5.19 -10.82
C LYS A 60 1.19 4.94 -10.81
N LEU A 61 1.62 3.97 -10.01
CA LEU A 61 3.01 3.57 -9.84
C LEU A 61 3.13 2.08 -10.16
N THR A 62 4.30 1.67 -10.67
CA THR A 62 4.62 0.24 -10.78
C THR A 62 4.78 -0.39 -9.39
N ASP A 63 4.61 -1.70 -9.28
CA ASP A 63 4.83 -2.43 -8.01
C ASP A 63 6.20 -2.12 -7.41
N LYS A 64 7.23 -2.05 -8.27
CA LYS A 64 8.59 -1.70 -7.87
C LYS A 64 8.68 -0.28 -7.32
N GLU A 65 8.10 0.70 -8.01
CA GLU A 65 8.11 2.11 -7.54
C GLU A 65 7.36 2.35 -6.23
N MET A 66 6.44 1.46 -5.85
CA MET A 66 5.73 1.55 -4.57
C MET A 66 6.60 1.09 -3.38
N VAL A 67 7.55 0.18 -3.61
CA VAL A 67 8.41 -0.39 -2.56
C VAL A 67 9.86 0.10 -2.60
N ASP A 68 10.24 0.90 -3.61
CA ASP A 68 11.50 1.64 -3.71
C ASP A 68 11.51 2.91 -2.83
#